data_AF-A0A849EKE9-F1
#
_entry.id   AF-A0A849EKE9-F1
#
_cell.length_a   1.000
_cell.length_b   1.000
_cell.length_c   1.000
_cell.angle_alpha   90.00
_cell.angle_beta   90.00
_cell.angle_gamma   90.00
#
_symmetry.space_group_name_H-M   'P 1'
#
loop_
_entity.id
_entity.type
_entity.pdbx_description
1 polymer ?
#
loop_
_entity_poly.entity_id
_entity_poly.type
_entity_poly.pdbx_seq_one_letter_code
_entity_poly.pdbx_strand_id
1 'polypeptide(L)'
;MKKSILFLVLAFTFVTGLEAQEFKVITSVESIVPNGMGRSRIINAQEDKDYMEFTSVQTEEDNTRNKSDRSEIRVKNFEETKLLNFYNLGGIRFQNIAANDAIITSMINTMISEGWELAFVTSAVESEGGKGDGQGIFITRYIFKR
;
A
#
# COMPACT_ATOMS: atom_id res chain seq x y z
N MET A 1 3.88 33.14 41.04
CA MET A 1 3.03 33.55 39.90
C MET A 1 3.72 33.27 38.56
N LYS A 2 4.82 33.95 38.18
CA LYS A 2 5.50 33.72 36.88
C LYS A 2 6.00 32.28 36.67
N LYS A 3 6.59 31.65 37.70
CA LYS A 3 7.06 30.25 37.65
C LYS A 3 5.90 29.23 37.56
N SER A 4 4.76 29.55 38.16
CA SER A 4 3.54 28.73 38.16
C SER A 4 2.87 28.73 36.78
N ILE A 5 2.87 29.89 36.10
CA ILE A 5 2.39 30.03 34.73
C ILE A 5 3.30 29.26 33.76
N LEU A 6 4.62 29.33 33.94
CA LEU A 6 5.57 28.57 33.12
C LEU A 6 5.37 27.05 33.27
N PHE A 7 5.12 26.56 34.48
CA PHE A 7 4.81 25.15 34.72
C PHE A 7 3.48 24.73 34.08
N LEU A 8 2.47 25.60 34.09
CA LEU A 8 1.18 25.32 33.46
C LEU A 8 1.31 25.24 31.93
N VAL A 9 2.11 26.13 31.32
CA VAL A 9 2.42 26.11 29.87
C VAL A 9 3.20 24.85 29.49
N LEU A 10 4.19 24.46 30.30
CA LEU A 10 5.01 23.26 30.05
C LEU A 10 4.20 21.96 30.22
N ALA A 11 3.25 21.94 31.17
CA ALA A 11 2.33 20.83 31.36
C ALA A 11 1.32 20.72 30.20
N PHE A 12 0.85 21.85 29.65
CA PHE A 12 -0.06 21.85 28.51
C PHE A 12 0.62 21.38 27.21
N THR A 13 1.93 21.61 27.06
CA THR A 13 2.71 21.09 25.91
C THR A 13 2.97 19.58 25.97
N PHE A 14 2.79 18.93 27.13
CA PHE A 14 3.02 17.49 27.28
C PHE A 14 1.79 16.61 26.99
N VAL A 15 0.61 17.23 26.79
CA VAL A 15 -0.66 16.51 26.55
C VAL A 15 -0.95 16.30 25.06
N THR A 16 0.03 16.54 24.18
CA THR A 16 -0.17 16.27 22.75
C THR A 16 -0.08 14.77 22.45
N GLY A 17 -1.24 14.11 22.49
CA GLY A 17 -1.63 13.06 21.55
C GLY A 17 -1.06 11.67 21.79
N LEU A 18 -1.67 10.90 22.70
CA LEU A 18 -1.76 9.44 22.56
C LEU A 18 -2.94 9.12 21.62
N GLU A 19 -2.82 9.53 20.36
CA GLU A 19 -3.74 9.06 19.31
C GLU A 19 -3.31 7.64 18.91
N ALA A 20 -4.28 6.79 18.59
CA ALA A 20 -3.96 5.47 18.07
C ALA A 20 -3.28 5.61 16.70
N GLN A 21 -2.14 4.92 16.52
CA GLN A 21 -1.40 4.94 15.26
C GLN A 21 -2.28 4.42 14.12
N GLU A 22 -2.44 5.23 13.07
CA GLU A 22 -3.11 4.84 11.84
C GLU A 22 -2.09 4.22 10.88
N PHE A 23 -2.48 3.21 10.10
CA PHE A 23 -1.65 2.61 9.06
C PHE A 23 -2.33 2.66 7.71
N LYS A 24 -1.54 2.90 6.66
CA LYS A 24 -1.99 2.89 5.27
C LYS A 24 -1.05 2.08 4.40
N VAL A 25 -1.62 1.31 3.46
CA VAL A 25 -0.86 0.50 2.51
C VAL A 25 -1.06 1.05 1.11
N ILE A 26 0.03 1.41 0.44
CA ILE A 26 0.06 1.75 -0.98
C ILE A 26 0.84 0.64 -1.69
N THR A 27 0.34 0.18 -2.84
CA THR A 27 0.93 -0.96 -3.55
C THR A 27 1.35 -0.56 -4.95
N SER A 28 2.59 -0.86 -5.35
CA SER A 28 2.97 -0.89 -6.78
C SER A 28 2.99 -2.33 -7.29
N VAL A 29 2.50 -2.51 -8.51
CA VAL A 29 2.58 -3.75 -9.30
C VAL A 29 3.25 -3.39 -10.62
N GLU A 30 4.37 -4.01 -10.92
CA GLU A 30 5.17 -3.75 -12.11
C GLU A 30 5.32 -5.03 -12.93
N SER A 31 4.85 -4.99 -14.18
CA SER A 31 4.87 -6.13 -15.06
C SER A 31 6.28 -6.45 -15.51
N ILE A 32 6.68 -7.70 -15.31
CA ILE A 32 7.88 -8.30 -15.89
C ILE A 32 7.56 -9.24 -17.07
N VAL A 33 6.30 -9.29 -17.49
CA VAL A 33 5.86 -10.08 -18.65
C VAL A 33 6.67 -9.72 -19.91
N PRO A 34 7.26 -10.72 -20.59
CA PRO A 34 7.95 -10.54 -21.87
C PRO A 34 7.06 -9.83 -22.89
N ASN A 35 7.68 -9.08 -23.82
CA ASN A 35 7.00 -8.29 -24.85
C ASN A 35 6.24 -7.06 -24.34
N GLY A 36 6.17 -6.83 -23.02
CA GLY A 36 5.67 -5.59 -22.44
C GLY A 36 4.17 -5.40 -22.52
N MET A 37 3.39 -6.49 -22.60
CA MET A 37 1.92 -6.44 -22.67
C MET A 37 1.21 -6.21 -21.33
N GLY A 38 1.94 -6.21 -20.21
CA GLY A 38 1.34 -6.04 -18.89
C GLY A 38 0.90 -4.62 -18.57
N ARG A 39 0.36 -4.43 -17.36
CA ARG A 39 -0.18 -3.15 -16.88
C ARG A 39 0.39 -2.83 -15.52
N SER A 40 1.48 -2.08 -15.51
CA SER A 40 2.12 -1.65 -14.27
C SER A 40 1.38 -0.47 -13.64
N ARG A 41 1.10 -0.51 -12.34
CA ARG A 41 0.29 0.49 -11.61
C ARG A 41 0.75 0.69 -10.17
N ILE A 42 0.51 1.88 -9.63
CA ILE A 42 0.37 2.10 -8.17
C ILE A 42 -1.12 2.16 -7.86
N ILE A 43 -1.52 1.46 -6.79
CA ILE A 43 -2.89 1.41 -6.28
C ILE A 43 -2.92 1.97 -4.85
N ASN A 44 -3.81 2.93 -4.63
CA ASN A 44 -4.04 3.56 -3.34
C ASN A 44 -5.55 3.58 -3.04
N ALA A 45 -5.99 2.85 -2.02
CA ALA A 45 -7.39 2.80 -1.62
C ALA A 45 -7.82 4.13 -0.98
N GLN A 46 -9.05 4.56 -1.28
CA GLN A 46 -9.67 5.82 -0.81
C GLN A 46 -10.96 5.56 -0.01
N GLU A 47 -11.13 4.34 0.48
CA GLU A 47 -12.24 3.94 1.36
C GLU A 47 -11.74 2.94 2.40
N ASP A 48 -12.32 3.00 3.59
CA ASP A 48 -12.05 2.05 4.66
C ASP A 48 -12.98 0.83 4.57
N LYS A 49 -12.47 -0.32 4.96
CA LYS A 49 -13.21 -1.57 5.07
C LYS A 49 -12.96 -2.20 6.43
N ASP A 50 -14.02 -2.54 7.14
CA ASP A 50 -13.90 -3.29 8.38
C ASP A 50 -13.72 -4.78 8.08
N TYR A 51 -12.59 -5.35 8.50
CA TYR A 51 -12.32 -6.76 8.31
C TYR A 51 -13.30 -7.65 9.10
N MET A 52 -13.91 -7.13 10.17
CA MET A 52 -14.86 -7.88 11.00
C MET A 52 -16.12 -8.26 10.22
N GLU A 53 -16.57 -7.42 9.28
CA GLU A 53 -17.71 -7.72 8.38
C GLU A 53 -17.48 -8.98 7.53
N PHE A 54 -16.21 -9.32 7.28
CA PHE A 54 -15.80 -10.46 6.46
C PHE A 54 -15.15 -11.59 7.27
N THR A 55 -15.21 -11.52 8.60
CA THR A 55 -14.61 -12.49 9.52
C THR A 55 -15.72 -13.32 10.20
N SER A 56 -15.56 -14.64 10.25
CA SER A 56 -16.40 -15.49 11.11
C SER A 56 -15.55 -16.14 12.19
N VAL A 57 -16.06 -16.16 13.42
CA VAL A 57 -15.43 -16.89 14.53
C VAL A 57 -15.84 -18.35 14.43
N GLN A 58 -14.87 -19.26 14.51
CA GLN A 58 -15.13 -20.69 14.53
C GLN A 58 -15.20 -21.16 15.99
N THR A 59 -16.27 -21.86 16.35
CA THR A 59 -16.51 -22.43 17.69
C THR A 59 -16.90 -23.90 17.58
N GLU A 60 -17.03 -24.60 18.71
CA GLU A 60 -17.55 -25.98 18.72
C GLU A 60 -19.01 -26.05 18.24
N GLU A 61 -19.80 -25.01 18.53
CA GLU A 61 -21.23 -24.93 18.20
C GLU A 61 -21.48 -24.41 16.77
N ASP A 62 -20.60 -23.55 16.24
CA ASP A 62 -20.63 -23.07 14.87
C ASP A 62 -19.22 -23.07 14.24
N ASN A 63 -19.01 -24.04 13.35
CA ASN A 63 -17.80 -24.24 12.56
C ASN A 63 -18.09 -24.11 11.06
N THR A 64 -19.14 -23.38 10.71
CA THR A 64 -19.53 -23.21 9.31
C THR A 64 -18.61 -22.18 8.63
N ARG A 65 -18.35 -22.42 7.34
CA ARG A 65 -17.51 -21.53 6.53
C ARG A 65 -18.17 -20.15 6.41
N ASN A 66 -17.35 -19.09 6.47
CA ASN A 66 -17.79 -17.72 6.19
C ASN A 66 -18.49 -17.61 4.81
N LYS A 67 -19.68 -16.99 4.78
CA LYS A 67 -20.52 -16.81 3.59
C LYS A 67 -20.64 -15.36 3.12
N SER A 68 -19.85 -14.43 3.66
CA SER A 68 -19.84 -13.02 3.23
C SER A 68 -19.55 -12.93 1.73
N ASP A 69 -20.18 -11.96 1.06
CA ASP A 69 -20.03 -11.81 -0.38
C ASP A 69 -18.70 -11.13 -0.71
N ARG A 70 -17.91 -11.79 -1.57
CA ARG A 70 -16.67 -11.23 -2.10
C ARG A 70 -16.90 -9.96 -2.93
N SER A 71 -18.11 -9.76 -3.44
CA SER A 71 -18.46 -8.55 -4.18
C SER A 71 -18.45 -7.30 -3.30
N GLU A 72 -18.77 -7.45 -2.00
CA GLU A 72 -18.79 -6.37 -1.01
C GLU A 72 -17.39 -6.00 -0.50
N ILE A 73 -16.43 -6.93 -0.60
CA ILE A 73 -15.01 -6.70 -0.31
C ILE A 73 -14.36 -5.77 -1.35
N ARG A 74 -14.86 -5.76 -2.59
CA ARG A 74 -14.24 -4.99 -3.69
C ARG A 74 -14.34 -3.49 -3.43
N VAL A 75 -13.18 -2.85 -3.29
CA VAL A 75 -13.05 -1.40 -3.24
C VAL A 75 -13.21 -0.82 -4.63
N LYS A 76 -14.16 0.10 -4.81
CA LYS A 76 -14.39 0.80 -6.08
C LYS A 76 -13.76 2.18 -6.10
N ASN A 77 -13.60 2.82 -4.93
CA ASN A 77 -12.95 4.11 -4.81
C ASN A 77 -11.45 3.91 -4.51
N PHE A 78 -10.63 3.95 -5.54
CA PHE A 78 -9.17 3.92 -5.41
C PHE A 78 -8.51 4.76 -6.49
N GLU A 79 -7.32 5.27 -6.19
CA GLU A 79 -6.47 5.92 -7.17
C GLU A 79 -5.63 4.88 -7.90
N GLU A 80 -5.54 5.02 -9.22
CA GLU A 80 -4.68 4.23 -10.09
C GLU A 80 -3.66 5.16 -10.76
N THR A 81 -2.39 5.05 -10.38
CA THR A 81 -1.29 5.76 -11.06
C THR A 81 -0.60 4.83 -12.05
N LYS A 82 -0.42 5.29 -13.29
CA LYS A 82 0.24 4.49 -14.34
C LYS A 82 1.75 4.40 -14.12
N LEU A 83 2.28 3.19 -14.25
CA LEU A 83 3.71 2.90 -14.35
C LEU A 83 4.03 2.27 -15.70
N LEU A 84 5.31 2.24 -16.05
CA LEU A 84 5.84 1.59 -17.25
C LEU A 84 6.25 0.15 -16.95
N ASN A 85 6.10 -0.75 -17.92
CA ASN A 85 6.53 -2.15 -17.77
C ASN A 85 8.05 -2.26 -17.81
N PHE A 86 8.63 -3.21 -17.08
CA PHE A 86 10.08 -3.42 -17.07
C PHE A 86 10.61 -4.04 -18.35
N TYR A 87 9.79 -4.79 -19.09
CA TYR A 87 10.21 -5.49 -20.30
C TYR A 87 9.48 -4.98 -21.54
N ASN A 88 10.13 -5.11 -22.69
CA ASN A 88 9.51 -5.14 -24.01
C ASN A 88 10.12 -6.28 -24.84
N LEU A 89 9.86 -6.31 -26.16
CA LEU A 89 10.41 -7.31 -27.09
C LEU A 89 11.97 -7.35 -27.11
N GLY A 90 12.63 -6.25 -26.75
CA GLY A 90 14.08 -6.12 -26.75
C GLY A 90 14.76 -6.37 -25.39
N GLY A 91 13.99 -6.75 -24.37
CA GLY A 91 14.48 -6.99 -23.01
C GLY A 91 14.13 -5.89 -22.00
N ILE A 92 14.98 -5.73 -20.98
CA ILE A 92 14.75 -4.81 -19.86
C ILE A 92 14.84 -3.35 -20.33
N ARG A 93 13.92 -2.52 -19.85
CA ARG A 93 13.82 -1.09 -20.12
C ARG A 93 14.25 -0.28 -18.90
N PHE A 94 15.54 -0.08 -18.72
CA PHE A 94 16.08 0.66 -17.57
C PHE A 94 15.54 2.09 -17.44
N GLN A 95 15.25 2.76 -18.55
CA GLN A 95 14.58 4.07 -18.53
C GLN A 95 13.18 4.01 -17.94
N ASN A 96 12.46 2.90 -18.14
CA ASN A 96 11.14 2.70 -17.54
C ASN A 96 11.26 2.54 -16.03
N ILE A 97 12.28 1.82 -15.55
CA ILE A 97 12.59 1.68 -14.13
C ILE A 97 12.86 3.06 -13.52
N ALA A 98 13.78 3.83 -14.12
CA ALA A 98 14.10 5.17 -13.64
C ALA A 98 12.87 6.12 -13.61
N ALA A 99 11.99 6.02 -14.61
CA ALA A 99 10.75 6.80 -14.63
C ALA A 99 9.78 6.35 -13.52
N ASN A 100 9.64 5.04 -13.28
CA ASN A 100 8.81 4.50 -12.21
C ASN A 100 9.35 4.93 -10.84
N ASP A 101 10.67 4.86 -10.63
CA ASP A 101 11.32 5.29 -9.39
C ASP A 101 11.03 6.76 -9.08
N ALA A 102 11.04 7.64 -10.10
CA ALA A 102 10.68 9.04 -9.95
C ALA A 102 9.22 9.23 -9.52
N ILE A 103 8.29 8.47 -10.11
CA ILE A 103 6.87 8.50 -9.75
C ILE A 103 6.64 7.97 -8.33
N ILE A 104 7.27 6.85 -7.96
CA ILE A 104 7.21 6.27 -6.61
C ILE A 104 7.79 7.24 -5.58
N THR A 105 8.94 7.86 -5.89
CA THR A 105 9.55 8.89 -5.02
C THR A 105 8.60 10.07 -4.81
N SER A 106 7.93 10.53 -5.87
CA SER A 106 6.93 11.58 -5.77
C SER A 106 5.79 11.17 -4.83
N MET A 107 5.27 9.94 -4.96
CA MET A 107 4.22 9.41 -4.08
C MET A 107 4.68 9.39 -2.61
N ILE A 108 5.87 8.87 -2.33
CA ILE A 108 6.41 8.80 -0.96
C ILE A 108 6.56 10.21 -0.37
N ASN A 109 7.10 11.16 -1.14
CA ASN A 109 7.25 12.54 -0.68
C ASN A 109 5.90 13.22 -0.42
N THR A 110 4.88 12.96 -1.25
CA THR A 110 3.52 13.44 -1.00
C THR A 110 2.98 12.90 0.31
N MET A 111 3.09 11.58 0.55
CA MET A 111 2.66 10.97 1.81
C MET A 111 3.36 11.60 3.03
N ILE A 112 4.68 11.81 2.94
CA ILE A 112 5.45 12.49 3.99
C ILE A 112 4.94 13.92 4.23
N SER A 113 4.66 14.67 3.17
CA SER A 113 4.12 16.04 3.29
C SER A 113 2.73 16.09 3.92
N GLU A 114 1.96 15.01 3.79
CA GLU A 114 0.64 14.81 4.43
C GLU A 114 0.74 14.28 5.86
N GLY A 115 1.96 14.15 6.39
CA GLY A 115 2.25 13.75 7.76
C GLY A 115 2.42 12.24 7.96
N TRP A 116 2.48 11.45 6.90
CA TRP A 116 2.72 10.00 7.00
C TRP A 116 4.21 9.67 7.07
N GLU A 117 4.59 8.75 7.95
CA GLU A 117 5.92 8.16 8.01
C GLU A 117 5.94 6.84 7.21
N LEU A 118 6.91 6.67 6.31
CA LEU A 118 7.14 5.38 5.67
C LEU A 118 7.76 4.40 6.68
N ALA A 119 6.94 3.51 7.24
CA ALA A 119 7.35 2.61 8.31
C ALA A 119 8.02 1.34 7.77
N PHE A 120 7.46 0.76 6.71
CA PHE A 120 7.96 -0.49 6.14
C PHE A 120 7.80 -0.53 4.63
N VAL A 121 8.72 -1.25 3.97
CA VAL A 121 8.63 -1.60 2.55
C VAL A 121 8.83 -3.11 2.43
N THR A 122 7.93 -3.78 1.71
CA THR A 122 8.07 -5.20 1.40
C THR A 122 7.80 -5.46 -0.07
N SER A 123 8.64 -6.27 -0.69
CA SER A 123 8.55 -6.62 -2.11
C SER A 123 8.46 -8.13 -2.28
N ALA A 124 7.70 -8.56 -3.28
CA ALA A 124 7.60 -9.95 -3.71
C ALA A 124 7.59 -10.03 -5.23
N VAL A 125 7.87 -11.23 -5.76
CA VAL A 125 7.93 -11.48 -7.20
C VAL A 125 7.17 -12.76 -7.52
N GLU A 126 6.28 -12.68 -8.50
CA GLU A 126 5.83 -13.82 -9.28
C GLU A 126 6.70 -13.86 -10.54
N SER A 127 7.56 -14.87 -10.66
CA SER A 127 8.41 -15.05 -11.83
C SER A 127 7.71 -15.86 -12.90
N GLU A 128 7.95 -15.54 -14.18
CA GLU A 128 7.55 -16.40 -15.30
C GLU A 128 8.29 -17.75 -15.19
N GLY A 129 7.52 -18.81 -14.90
CA GLY A 129 8.01 -20.14 -14.55
C GLY A 129 8.49 -21.01 -15.71
N GLY A 130 8.50 -20.50 -16.94
CA GLY A 130 8.95 -21.18 -18.14
C GLY A 130 7.82 -21.58 -19.08
N LYS A 131 8.16 -22.36 -20.12
CA LYS A 131 7.30 -22.65 -21.29
C LYS A 131 5.80 -22.78 -20.99
N GLY A 132 5.04 -21.78 -21.42
CA GLY A 132 3.58 -21.73 -21.30
C GLY A 132 3.12 -20.80 -20.18
N ASP A 133 4.01 -20.43 -19.26
CA ASP A 133 3.84 -19.28 -18.41
C ASP A 133 4.19 -18.01 -19.20
N GLY A 134 3.37 -16.99 -19.03
CA GLY A 134 3.51 -15.69 -19.70
C GLY A 134 3.09 -14.57 -18.76
N GLN A 135 3.02 -14.87 -17.47
CA GLN A 135 2.69 -13.94 -16.41
C GLN A 135 3.93 -13.73 -15.55
N GLY A 136 3.99 -12.55 -14.95
CA GLY A 136 5.07 -12.22 -14.05
C GLY A 136 4.94 -10.78 -13.60
N ILE A 137 4.99 -10.60 -12.30
CA ILE A 137 4.88 -9.29 -11.66
C ILE A 137 5.91 -9.13 -10.55
N PHE A 138 6.37 -7.90 -10.41
CA PHE A 138 7.03 -7.40 -9.22
C PHE A 138 5.99 -6.60 -8.42
N ILE A 139 5.77 -6.95 -7.15
CA ILE A 139 4.81 -6.25 -6.29
C ILE A 139 5.56 -5.66 -5.09
N THR A 140 5.33 -4.39 -4.79
CA THR A 140 5.87 -3.73 -3.60
C THR A 140 4.76 -3.06 -2.81
N ARG A 141 4.75 -3.29 -1.49
CA ARG A 141 3.86 -2.62 -0.54
C ARG A 141 4.65 -1.64 0.30
N TYR A 142 4.24 -0.39 0.24
CA TYR A 142 4.71 0.71 1.07
C TYR A 142 3.70 0.86 2.22
N ILE A 143 4.16 0.62 3.44
CA ILE A 143 3.34 0.70 4.64
C ILE A 143 3.70 1.98 5.36
N PHE A 144 2.74 2.90 5.39
CA PHE A 144 2.84 4.19 6.06
C PHE A 144 2.14 4.13 7.41
N LYS A 145 2.58 4.97 8.35
CA LYS A 145 1.92 5.19 9.63
C LYS A 145 1.84 6.69 9.95
N ARG A 146 0.80 7.14 10.65
CA ARG A 146 0.68 8.50 11.18
C ARG A 146 0.02 8.53 12.56
#